data_AF-A0A961TB46-F1
#
_entry.id   AF-A0A961TB46-F1
#
_cell.length_a   1.000
_cell.length_b   1.000
_cell.length_c   1.000
_cell.angle_alpha   90.00
_cell.angle_beta   90.00
_cell.angle_gamma   90.00
#
_symmetry.space_group_name_H-M   'P 1'
#
loop_
_entity.id
_entity.type
_entity.pdbx_description
1 polymer ?
#
loop_
_entity_poly.entity_id
_entity_poly.type
_entity_poly.pdbx_seq_one_letter_code
_entity_poly.pdbx_strand_id
1 'polypeptide(L)'
;GLVSPHRRANGYRDYGDGDVHKLRFLARARGLGFTIEECRQLLALYDDKHRASSEVKAMANARIDAIDKKIAELESLKSMLNHLA
;
A
#
# COMPACT_ATOMS: atom_id res chain seq x y z
N GLY A 1 -12.86 6.91 -8.18
CA GLY A 1 -12.55 5.62 -7.54
C GLY A 1 -11.04 5.48 -7.42
N LEU A 2 -10.53 4.48 -6.68
CA LEU A 2 -9.08 4.24 -6.58
C LEU A 2 -8.50 3.59 -7.85
N VAL A 3 -9.34 2.84 -8.58
CA VAL A 3 -9.01 2.25 -9.87
C VAL A 3 -10.15 2.56 -10.83
N SER A 4 -9.82 2.86 -12.08
CA SER A 4 -10.76 3.27 -13.13
C SER A 4 -10.64 2.31 -14.31
N PRO A 5 -11.28 1.12 -14.25
CA PRO A 5 -11.20 0.14 -15.33
C PRO A 5 -11.97 0.61 -16.56
N HIS A 6 -11.60 0.08 -17.72
CA HIS A 6 -12.40 0.22 -18.92
C HIS A 6 -13.77 -0.43 -18.74
N ARG A 7 -14.72 -0.07 -19.61
CA ARG A 7 -16.02 -0.74 -19.68
C ARG A 7 -16.23 -1.31 -21.07
N ARG A 8 -16.75 -2.54 -21.13
CA ARG A 8 -17.18 -3.16 -22.37
C ARG A 8 -18.46 -2.50 -22.88
N ALA A 9 -18.77 -2.71 -24.16
CA ALA A 9 -19.97 -2.18 -24.81
C ALA A 9 -21.28 -2.58 -24.10
N ASN A 10 -21.29 -3.72 -23.39
CA ASN A 10 -22.42 -4.19 -22.57
C ASN A 10 -22.44 -3.59 -21.15
N GLY A 11 -21.59 -2.61 -20.83
CA GLY A 11 -21.58 -1.86 -19.57
C GLY A 11 -20.79 -2.49 -18.43
N TYR A 12 -20.31 -3.73 -18.58
CA TYR A 12 -19.50 -4.43 -17.57
C TYR A 12 -18.09 -3.84 -17.46
N ARG A 13 -17.52 -3.85 -16.26
CA ARG A 13 -16.13 -3.43 -16.01
C ARG A 13 -15.17 -4.45 -16.62
N ASP A 14 -14.17 -3.96 -17.32
CA ASP A 14 -13.09 -4.74 -17.91
C ASP A 14 -11.78 -4.32 -17.25
N TYR A 15 -11.23 -5.19 -16.40
CA TYR A 15 -10.01 -4.91 -15.67
C TYR A 15 -8.83 -5.44 -16.48
N GLY A 16 -7.95 -4.54 -16.91
CA GLY A 16 -6.68 -4.94 -17.52
C GLY A 16 -5.65 -5.33 -16.47
N ASP A 17 -4.49 -5.81 -16.91
CA ASP A 17 -3.39 -6.19 -16.02
C ASP A 17 -2.94 -5.04 -15.12
N GLY A 18 -2.90 -3.81 -15.66
CA GLY A 18 -2.58 -2.60 -14.89
C GLY A 18 -3.57 -2.34 -13.74
N ASP A 19 -4.86 -2.55 -13.97
CA ASP A 19 -5.89 -2.39 -12.94
C ASP A 19 -5.74 -3.46 -11.85
N VAL A 20 -5.49 -4.71 -12.26
CA VAL A 20 -5.26 -5.83 -11.32
C VAL A 20 -4.03 -5.58 -10.46
N HIS A 21 -2.94 -5.08 -11.04
CA HIS A 21 -1.73 -4.72 -10.29
C HIS A 21 -2.01 -3.62 -9.25
N LYS A 22 -2.74 -2.55 -9.62
CA LYS A 22 -3.15 -1.49 -8.69
C LYS A 22 -4.03 -2.04 -7.56
N LEU A 23 -4.99 -2.91 -7.88
CA LEU A 23 -5.86 -3.54 -6.89
C LEU A 23 -5.09 -4.45 -5.92
N ARG A 24 -4.11 -5.24 -6.40
CA ARG A 24 -3.25 -6.05 -5.52
C ARG A 24 -2.40 -5.18 -4.60
N PHE A 25 -1.87 -4.07 -5.12
CA PHE A 25 -1.13 -3.11 -4.31
C PHE A 25 -2.02 -2.52 -3.20
N LEU A 26 -3.23 -2.06 -3.54
CA LEU A 26 -4.22 -1.58 -2.58
C LEU A 26 -4.57 -2.62 -1.51
N ALA A 27 -4.78 -3.87 -1.91
CA ALA A 27 -5.11 -4.96 -0.99
C ALA A 27 -3.99 -5.18 0.05
N ARG A 28 -2.72 -5.15 -0.40
CA ARG A 28 -1.56 -5.27 0.49
C ARG A 28 -1.42 -4.06 1.41
N ALA A 29 -1.56 -2.85 0.88
CA ALA A 29 -1.50 -1.62 1.69
C ALA A 29 -2.58 -1.63 2.78
N ARG A 30 -3.83 -1.98 2.45
CA ARG A 30 -4.88 -2.11 3.46
C ARG A 30 -4.60 -3.19 4.50
N GLY A 31 -4.00 -4.31 4.10
CA GLY A 31 -3.58 -5.37 5.03
C GLY A 31 -2.50 -4.92 6.03
N LEU A 32 -1.73 -3.89 5.68
CA LEU A 32 -0.69 -3.29 6.54
C LEU A 32 -1.21 -2.08 7.34
N GLY A 33 -2.52 -1.81 7.32
CA GLY A 33 -3.15 -0.75 8.11
C GLY A 33 -3.17 0.62 7.44
N PHE A 34 -2.90 0.71 6.13
CA PHE A 34 -3.06 1.98 5.42
C PHE A 34 -4.54 2.36 5.29
N THR A 35 -4.83 3.63 5.50
CA THR A 35 -6.17 4.17 5.27
C THR A 35 -6.47 4.25 3.76
N ILE A 36 -7.74 4.38 3.41
CA ILE A 36 -8.16 4.53 2.00
C ILE A 36 -7.54 5.77 1.36
N GLU A 37 -7.35 6.84 2.13
CA GLU A 37 -6.80 8.10 1.61
C GLU A 37 -5.28 8.01 1.40
N GLU A 38 -4.55 7.37 2.32
CA GLU A 38 -3.13 7.07 2.14
C GLU A 38 -2.92 6.16 0.91
N CYS A 39 -3.79 5.16 0.73
CA CYS A 39 -3.79 4.30 -0.44
C CYS A 39 -3.98 5.07 -1.76
N ARG A 40 -4.82 6.11 -1.76
CA ARG A 40 -5.00 7.00 -2.92
C ARG A 40 -3.73 7.76 -3.25
N GLN A 41 -3.07 8.32 -2.24
CA GLN A 41 -1.83 9.07 -2.42
C GLN A 41 -0.69 8.17 -2.91
N LEU A 42 -0.59 6.94 -2.39
CA LEU A 42 0.37 5.95 -2.87
C LEU A 42 0.11 5.53 -4.32
N LEU A 43 -1.14 5.39 -4.74
CA LEU A 43 -1.48 5.13 -6.14
C LEU A 43 -1.12 6.30 -7.05
N ALA A 44 -1.32 7.53 -6.58
CA ALA A 44 -0.91 8.72 -7.33
C ALA A 44 0.62 8.75 -7.56
N LEU A 45 1.41 8.34 -6.57
CA LEU A 45 2.86 8.15 -6.73
C LEU A 45 3.23 7.07 -7.75
N TYR A 46 2.47 5.98 -7.75
CA TYR A 46 2.72 4.86 -8.66
C TYR A 46 2.46 5.25 -10.12
N ASP A 47 1.40 6.04 -10.37
CA ASP A 47 1.00 6.50 -11.70
C ASP A 47 1.85 7.68 -12.21
N ASP A 48 2.35 8.56 -11.34
CA ASP A 48 3.11 9.74 -11.73
C ASP A 48 4.44 9.87 -10.97
N LYS A 49 5.49 9.26 -11.52
CA LYS A 49 6.85 9.32 -10.97
C LYS A 49 7.50 10.71 -11.08
N HIS A 50 7.02 11.58 -11.97
CA HIS A 50 7.58 12.92 -12.18
C HIS A 50 6.95 13.94 -11.25
N ARG A 51 5.70 13.72 -10.84
CA ARG A 51 4.94 14.57 -9.91
C ARG A 51 4.94 14.03 -8.48
N ALA A 52 5.86 13.12 -8.16
CA ALA A 52 6.04 12.59 -6.82
C ALA A 52 6.38 13.73 -5.84
N SER A 53 5.34 14.35 -5.28
CA SER A 53 5.47 15.44 -4.33
C SER A 53 6.30 14.96 -3.15
N SER A 54 7.22 15.81 -2.69
CA SER A 54 8.06 15.58 -1.51
C SER A 54 7.23 15.14 -0.30
N GLU A 55 6.00 15.63 -0.20
CA GLU A 55 5.01 15.28 0.82
C GLU A 55 4.65 13.78 0.82
N VAL A 56 4.40 13.19 -0.36
CA VAL A 56 3.99 11.78 -0.42
C VAL A 56 5.19 10.86 -0.16
N LYS A 57 6.39 11.28 -0.58
CA LYS A 57 7.64 10.59 -0.21
C LYS A 57 7.87 10.64 1.29
N ALA A 58 7.63 11.78 1.94
CA ALA A 58 7.72 11.91 3.39
C ALA A 58 6.71 11.02 4.12
N MET A 59 5.47 10.95 3.64
CA MET A 59 4.45 10.04 4.18
C MET A 59 4.86 8.57 4.06
N ALA A 60 5.38 8.17 2.88
CA ALA A 60 5.87 6.82 2.67
C ALA A 60 7.02 6.47 3.65
N ASN A 61 7.99 7.38 3.81
CA ASN A 61 9.11 7.19 4.73
C ASN A 61 8.65 7.08 6.19
N ALA A 62 7.77 7.98 6.67
CA ALA A 62 7.24 7.91 8.03
C ALA A 62 6.52 6.57 8.30
N ARG A 63 5.95 5.96 7.26
CA ARG A 63 5.29 4.65 7.37
C ARG A 63 6.27 3.49 7.37
N ILE A 64 7.36 3.58 6.59
CA ILE A 64 8.48 2.64 6.67
C ILE A 64 9.03 2.64 8.10
N ASP A 65 9.28 3.81 8.68
CA ASP A 65 9.78 3.93 10.06
C ASP A 65 8.83 3.27 11.08
N ALA A 66 7.51 3.43 10.90
CA ALA A 66 6.51 2.80 11.76
C ALA A 66 6.49 1.27 11.60
N ILE A 67 6.65 0.76 10.37
CA ILE A 67 6.75 -0.68 10.08
C ILE A 67 8.01 -1.25 10.72
N ASP A 68 9.17 -0.61 10.55
CA ASP A 68 10.44 -1.06 11.10
C ASP A 68 10.41 -1.11 12.62
N LYS A 69 9.80 -0.11 13.26
CA LYS A 69 9.57 -0.12 14.71
C LYS A 69 8.71 -1.31 15.14
N LYS A 70 7.63 -1.60 14.40
CA LYS A 70 6.75 -2.73 14.71
C LYS A 70 7.46 -4.07 14.53
N ILE A 71 8.31 -4.20 13.50
CA ILE A 71 9.14 -5.38 13.28
C ILE A 71 10.07 -5.59 14.46
N ALA A 72 10.80 -4.54 14.89
CA ALA A 72 11.71 -4.64 16.03
C ALA A 72 11.00 -5.06 17.33
N GLU A 73 9.80 -4.53 17.60
CA GLU A 73 8.97 -4.95 18.74
C GLU A 73 8.58 -6.44 18.65
N LEU A 74 8.16 -6.90 17.47
CA LEU A 74 7.76 -8.29 17.25
C LEU A 74 8.95 -9.26 17.33
N GLU A 75 10.12 -8.86 16.82
CA GLU A 75 11.35 -9.63 16.93
C GLU A 75 11.82 -9.75 18.39
N SER A 76 11.73 -8.66 19.16
CA SER A 76 12.02 -8.67 20.59
C SER A 76 11.08 -9.63 21.34
N LEU A 77 9.77 -9.55 21.09
CA LEU A 77 8.79 -10.46 21.68
C LEU A 77 9.07 -11.93 21.30
N LYS A 78 9.36 -12.20 20.03
CA LYS A 78 9.73 -13.53 19.55
C LYS A 78 10.97 -14.06 20.28
N SER A 79 11.99 -13.22 20.47
CA SER A 79 13.20 -13.58 21.20
C SER A 79 12.90 -13.93 22.67
N MET A 80 12.04 -13.16 23.34
CA MET A 80 11.62 -13.45 24.71
C MET A 80 10.87 -14.78 24.80
N LEU A 81 9.95 -15.03 23.88
CA LEU A 81 9.20 -16.30 23.83
C LEU A 81 10.13 -17.49 23.54
N ASN A 82 11.09 -17.35 22.63
CA ASN A 82 12.10 -18.38 22.37
C ASN A 82 12.99 -18.68 23.57
N HIS A 83 13.21 -17.71 24.47
CA HIS A 83 13.99 -17.93 25.69
C HIS A 83 13.20 -18.67 26.77
N LEU A 84 11.87 -18.65 26.70
CA LEU A 84 10.96 -19.33 27.61
C LEU A 84 10.62 -20.76 27.17
N ALA A 85 10.92 -21.12 25.91
CA ALA A 85 10.67 -22.42 25.31
C ALA A 85 11.91 -23.32 25.38
#